data_AF-A0A971SLH7-F1
#
_entry.id   AF-A0A971SLH7-F1
#
_cell.length_a   1.000
_cell.length_b   1.000
_cell.length_c   1.000
_cell.angle_alpha   90.00
_cell.angle_beta   90.00
_cell.angle_gamma   90.00
#
_symmetry.space_group_name_H-M   'P 1'
#
loop_
_entity.id
_entity.type
_entity.pdbx_description
1 polymer ?
#
loop_
_entity_poly.entity_id
_entity_poly.type
_entity_poly.pdbx_seq_one_letter_code
_entity_poly.pdbx_strand_id
1 'polypeptide(L)'
;MKRLERKVKIICTMGPACWDEETISELVVSGMNVARLNFSHGDYASHTRTIDNVRKVEERLRRPVATLLDTKGPEIRTGMLPNHEKIQLESGKEFYLFFEAVEGNADGVHVDYPDLYKEVSVGQEIFIDDGSLLLSVEALDPAAIKCRVLVGGELGEKKGVNVPGANLSVPTLTDKDISDIRWGVEHKVDYIAVSFVRTKEDILGVRKVLEEHLGESKIIAKIETRQSVENIDEILAVVDGIMVARGDLGVEMPTEDVPMVQKEIIEKCRSQGKPAIVATQMLDSMIRNPKPTRAEASDVANAVIDGADAVMLSGETASGRYPVASVKIMNKILMRTEENLREWQRTPKIFFNCGEVADAVSRAARDISETVCAAAILSLTRSGATARMVSKYRPDCPVIALTPSFSTWRELALVWGVYPLICPFTTDVEESVSNSLSIVQEEGLIKGGDNVVFTSGIPLGIPGSTNLVQVYTVGEIIGKGLSLIKRKVRGVVCKAENYEEANEKVTPGSILVVRKTDKDFIPSMERSAGVISEEEGFSCHTAVASLDMGLPGIVGVSGIFDTVEDGMLITLDGIRGVVYLGRSQ
;
A
#
# COMPACT_ATOMS: atom_id res chain seq x y z
N MET A 1 16.45 3.59 6.14
CA MET A 1 15.46 4.70 6.01
C MET A 1 14.87 4.84 4.61
N LYS A 2 15.64 4.84 3.50
CA LYS A 2 15.10 4.87 2.10
C LYS A 2 13.93 3.91 1.80
N ARG A 3 13.84 2.76 2.48
CA ARG A 3 12.78 1.75 2.30
C ARG A 3 11.41 2.19 2.85
N LEU A 4 11.38 3.09 3.84
CA LEU A 4 10.16 3.63 4.47
C LEU A 4 9.66 4.92 3.81
N GLU A 5 10.42 5.46 2.87
CA GLU A 5 10.15 6.78 2.31
C GLU A 5 8.94 6.77 1.36
N ARG A 6 8.63 5.64 0.71
CA ARG A 6 7.50 5.52 -0.22
C ARG A 6 6.25 4.93 0.43
N LYS A 7 5.10 5.57 0.19
CA LYS A 7 3.80 5.14 0.72
C LYS A 7 2.92 4.40 -0.30
N VAL A 8 2.70 4.98 -1.48
CA VAL A 8 1.95 4.40 -2.61
C VAL A 8 2.69 3.19 -3.16
N LYS A 9 1.96 2.11 -3.46
CA LYS A 9 2.51 0.82 -3.90
C LYS A 9 2.62 0.73 -5.42
N ILE A 10 3.50 -0.14 -5.91
CA ILE A 10 3.69 -0.38 -7.35
C ILE A 10 3.33 -1.84 -7.65
N ILE A 11 2.39 -2.01 -8.58
CA ILE A 11 2.04 -3.30 -9.17
C ILE A 11 2.73 -3.37 -10.53
N CYS A 12 3.44 -4.47 -10.80
CA CYS A 12 4.06 -4.72 -12.09
C CYS A 12 3.42 -5.95 -12.73
N THR A 13 3.03 -5.85 -13.99
CA THR A 13 2.58 -7.01 -14.76
C THR A 13 3.78 -7.83 -15.20
N MET A 14 3.74 -9.13 -14.90
CA MET A 14 4.77 -10.08 -15.27
C MET A 14 4.56 -10.54 -16.71
N GLY A 15 5.64 -10.65 -17.47
CA GLY A 15 5.60 -11.08 -18.86
C GLY A 15 6.99 -11.45 -19.39
N PRO A 16 7.12 -11.72 -20.70
CA PRO A 16 8.37 -12.14 -21.32
C PRO A 16 9.59 -11.27 -21.00
N ALA A 17 9.40 -9.97 -20.76
CA ALA A 17 10.48 -9.05 -20.45
C ALA A 17 10.99 -9.16 -18.99
N CYS A 18 10.29 -9.89 -18.11
CA CYS A 18 10.63 -9.95 -16.69
C CYS A 18 10.19 -11.25 -15.96
N TRP A 19 10.16 -12.41 -16.65
CA TRP A 19 9.82 -13.69 -16.00
C TRP A 19 10.98 -14.33 -15.23
N ASP A 20 12.22 -13.94 -15.51
CA ASP A 20 13.40 -14.50 -14.87
C ASP A 20 13.63 -13.92 -13.47
N GLU A 21 14.29 -14.71 -12.62
CA GLU A 21 14.53 -14.37 -11.21
C GLU A 21 15.39 -13.10 -11.03
N GLU A 22 16.35 -12.85 -11.91
CA GLU A 22 17.26 -11.71 -11.81
C GLU A 22 16.49 -10.41 -12.08
N THR A 23 15.72 -10.36 -13.18
CA THR A 23 14.89 -9.20 -13.49
C THR A 23 13.82 -8.97 -12.42
N ILE A 24 13.13 -10.00 -11.93
CA ILE A 24 12.16 -9.86 -10.83
C ILE A 24 12.84 -9.25 -9.59
N SER A 25 14.05 -9.70 -9.26
CA SER A 25 14.84 -9.13 -8.16
C SER A 25 15.15 -7.65 -8.38
N GLU A 26 15.52 -7.25 -9.58
CA GLU A 26 15.73 -5.85 -9.92
C GLU A 26 14.45 -5.01 -9.82
N LEU A 27 13.29 -5.56 -10.22
CA LEU A 27 11.99 -4.91 -10.08
C LEU A 27 11.65 -4.69 -8.60
N VAL A 28 11.82 -5.70 -7.73
CA VAL A 28 11.57 -5.58 -6.28
C VAL A 28 12.51 -4.57 -5.63
N VAL A 29 13.79 -4.57 -6.00
CA VAL A 29 14.76 -3.58 -5.50
C VAL A 29 14.40 -2.18 -5.98
N SER A 30 13.88 -2.04 -7.19
CA SER A 30 13.49 -0.76 -7.80
C SER A 30 12.17 -0.21 -7.26
N GLY A 31 11.32 -1.05 -6.64
CA GLY A 31 10.10 -0.61 -5.96
C GLY A 31 8.86 -1.48 -6.15
N MET A 32 8.92 -2.60 -6.88
CA MET A 32 7.76 -3.48 -7.04
C MET A 32 7.27 -4.03 -5.70
N ASN A 33 5.95 -3.98 -5.48
CA ASN A 33 5.28 -4.54 -4.29
C ASN A 33 4.39 -5.74 -4.64
N VAL A 34 3.78 -5.72 -5.82
CA VAL A 34 2.84 -6.75 -6.27
C VAL A 34 3.21 -7.20 -7.69
N ALA A 35 3.30 -8.51 -7.90
CA ALA A 35 3.48 -9.13 -9.19
C ALA A 35 2.11 -9.55 -9.76
N ARG A 36 1.65 -8.86 -10.81
CA ARG A 36 0.41 -9.17 -11.52
C ARG A 36 0.66 -10.23 -12.59
N LEU A 37 -0.15 -11.27 -12.59
CA LEU A 37 -0.21 -12.34 -13.58
C LEU A 37 -1.48 -12.12 -14.41
N ASN A 38 -1.34 -11.76 -15.69
CA ASN A 38 -2.48 -11.53 -16.57
C ASN A 38 -2.89 -12.83 -17.28
N PHE A 39 -4.06 -13.39 -16.96
CA PHE A 39 -4.54 -14.67 -17.50
C PHE A 39 -5.24 -14.56 -18.86
N SER A 40 -5.35 -13.35 -19.41
CA SER A 40 -5.66 -13.14 -20.82
C SER A 40 -4.55 -13.66 -21.75
N HIS A 41 -3.33 -13.81 -21.21
CA HIS A 41 -2.15 -14.30 -21.90
C HIS A 41 -1.37 -15.31 -21.05
N GLY A 42 -0.47 -16.06 -21.70
CA GLY A 42 0.34 -17.07 -21.02
C GLY A 42 -0.44 -18.34 -20.66
N ASP A 43 0.32 -19.34 -20.26
CA ASP A 43 -0.21 -20.63 -19.81
C ASP A 43 0.10 -20.86 -18.32
N TYR A 44 -0.55 -21.85 -17.71
CA TYR A 44 -0.33 -22.18 -16.31
C TYR A 44 1.15 -22.51 -15.99
N ALA A 45 1.90 -23.10 -16.92
CA ALA A 45 3.31 -23.42 -16.69
C ALA A 45 4.20 -22.16 -16.61
N SER A 46 3.91 -21.14 -17.40
CA SER A 46 4.56 -19.82 -17.31
C SER A 46 4.20 -19.11 -16.01
N HIS A 47 2.94 -19.15 -15.60
CA HIS A 47 2.47 -18.52 -14.37
C HIS A 47 3.04 -19.22 -13.12
N THR A 48 3.10 -20.56 -13.08
CA THR A 48 3.72 -21.31 -11.97
C THR A 48 5.19 -20.95 -11.83
N ARG A 49 5.96 -20.97 -12.93
CA ARG A 49 7.38 -20.58 -12.91
C ARG A 49 7.59 -19.15 -12.40
N THR A 50 6.69 -18.24 -12.77
CA THR A 50 6.75 -16.85 -12.32
C THR A 50 6.51 -16.74 -10.82
N ILE A 51 5.49 -17.43 -10.28
CA ILE A 51 5.23 -17.46 -8.83
C ILE A 51 6.44 -18.04 -8.09
N ASP A 52 7.00 -19.15 -8.55
CA ASP A 52 8.17 -19.77 -7.93
C ASP A 52 9.36 -18.80 -7.86
N ASN A 53 9.64 -18.08 -8.95
CA ASN A 53 10.69 -17.07 -8.98
C ASN A 53 10.39 -15.89 -8.05
N VAL A 54 9.13 -15.42 -7.98
CA VAL A 54 8.72 -14.38 -7.03
C VAL A 54 8.96 -14.83 -5.58
N ARG A 55 8.65 -16.09 -5.24
CA ARG A 55 8.86 -16.64 -3.89
C ARG A 55 10.34 -16.77 -3.54
N LYS A 56 11.19 -17.19 -4.48
CA LYS A 56 12.66 -17.19 -4.29
C LYS A 56 13.21 -15.79 -4.04
N VAL A 57 12.74 -14.79 -4.80
CA VAL A 57 13.16 -13.39 -4.63
C VAL A 57 12.67 -12.83 -3.30
N GLU A 58 11.43 -13.14 -2.90
CA GLU A 58 10.86 -12.79 -1.59
C GLU A 58 11.71 -13.33 -0.44
N GLU A 59 12.11 -14.60 -0.49
CA GLU A 59 12.98 -15.23 0.51
C GLU A 59 14.37 -14.60 0.54
N ARG A 60 15.00 -14.42 -0.63
CA ARG A 60 16.34 -13.84 -0.75
C ARG A 60 16.41 -12.41 -0.25
N LEU A 61 15.43 -11.59 -0.60
CA LEU A 61 15.42 -10.16 -0.25
C LEU A 61 14.77 -9.87 1.11
N ARG A 62 14.07 -10.86 1.70
CA ARG A 62 13.26 -10.70 2.93
C ARG A 62 12.27 -9.54 2.79
N ARG A 63 11.57 -9.49 1.66
CA ARG A 63 10.59 -8.46 1.35
C ARG A 63 9.29 -9.09 0.87
N PRO A 64 8.13 -8.61 1.33
CA PRO A 64 6.86 -9.13 0.88
C PRO A 64 6.67 -8.77 -0.59
N VAL A 65 6.33 -9.77 -1.40
CA VAL A 65 5.91 -9.55 -2.78
C VAL A 65 4.59 -10.30 -2.99
N ALA A 66 3.50 -9.54 -3.02
CA ALA A 66 2.19 -10.13 -3.25
C ALA A 66 2.05 -10.59 -4.69
N THR A 67 1.28 -11.64 -4.94
CA THR A 67 0.87 -12.06 -6.28
C THR A 67 -0.60 -11.70 -6.51
N LEU A 68 -0.89 -11.17 -7.70
CA LEU A 68 -2.23 -10.79 -8.13
C LEU A 68 -2.57 -11.53 -9.42
N LEU A 69 -3.57 -12.42 -9.38
CA LEU A 69 -4.13 -13.06 -10.55
C LEU A 69 -5.15 -12.12 -11.18
N ASP A 70 -4.99 -11.77 -12.44
CA ASP A 70 -5.97 -10.96 -13.18
C ASP A 70 -6.70 -11.84 -14.19
N THR A 71 -8.00 -12.04 -13.95
CA THR A 71 -8.88 -12.88 -14.77
C THR A 71 -9.09 -12.28 -16.15
N LYS A 72 -9.40 -13.11 -17.15
CA LYS A 72 -9.67 -12.61 -18.49
C LYS A 72 -11.05 -11.94 -18.52
N GLY A 73 -12.04 -12.58 -17.92
CA GLY A 73 -13.41 -12.11 -17.91
C GLY A 73 -14.16 -12.30 -19.24
N PRO A 74 -15.45 -11.96 -19.23
CA PRO A 74 -16.34 -12.08 -20.37
C PRO A 74 -16.15 -10.94 -21.38
N GLU A 75 -15.25 -11.13 -22.33
CA GLU A 75 -15.04 -10.18 -23.45
C GLU A 75 -15.67 -10.70 -24.74
N ILE A 76 -16.39 -9.80 -25.44
CA ILE A 76 -16.82 -10.02 -26.82
C ILE A 76 -15.64 -9.69 -27.74
N ARG A 77 -15.36 -10.55 -28.71
CA ARG A 77 -14.23 -10.42 -29.63
C ARG A 77 -14.60 -10.68 -31.08
N THR A 78 -13.81 -10.08 -31.97
CA THR A 78 -13.87 -10.37 -33.40
C THR A 78 -13.22 -11.72 -33.75
N GLY A 79 -13.59 -12.27 -34.89
CA GLY A 79 -13.05 -13.53 -35.41
C GLY A 79 -11.63 -13.44 -35.98
N MET A 80 -11.31 -14.46 -36.77
CA MET A 80 -10.03 -14.57 -37.49
C MET A 80 -10.09 -13.78 -38.81
N LEU A 81 -8.90 -13.40 -39.30
CA LEU A 81 -8.75 -12.68 -40.57
C LEU A 81 -7.99 -13.57 -41.58
N PRO A 82 -8.25 -13.45 -42.88
CA PRO A 82 -7.56 -14.18 -43.92
C PRO A 82 -6.05 -14.00 -43.80
N ASN A 83 -5.32 -15.11 -43.84
CA ASN A 83 -3.86 -15.17 -43.71
C ASN A 83 -3.28 -14.52 -42.43
N HIS A 84 -4.10 -14.27 -41.40
CA HIS A 84 -3.72 -13.52 -40.19
C HIS A 84 -3.23 -12.08 -40.46
N GLU A 85 -3.61 -11.52 -41.61
CA GLU A 85 -3.24 -10.16 -41.98
C GLU A 85 -4.30 -9.16 -41.51
N LYS A 86 -3.85 -7.96 -41.13
CA LYS A 86 -4.75 -6.88 -40.73
C LYS A 86 -5.51 -6.35 -41.93
N ILE A 87 -6.76 -5.93 -41.69
CA ILE A 87 -7.65 -5.42 -42.73
C ILE A 87 -7.90 -3.94 -42.51
N GLN A 88 -7.85 -3.15 -43.58
CA GLN A 88 -8.13 -1.72 -43.51
C GLN A 88 -9.63 -1.47 -43.69
N LEU A 89 -10.26 -0.85 -42.69
CA LEU A 89 -11.63 -0.36 -42.77
C LEU A 89 -11.64 1.12 -43.20
N GLU A 90 -12.53 1.48 -44.12
CA GLU A 90 -12.70 2.86 -44.59
C GLU A 90 -13.94 3.51 -43.95
N SER A 91 -13.77 4.73 -43.44
CA SER A 91 -14.89 5.53 -42.91
C SER A 91 -15.97 5.76 -43.97
N GLY A 92 -17.22 5.66 -43.55
CA GLY A 92 -18.43 5.84 -44.36
C GLY A 92 -18.92 4.57 -45.05
N LYS A 93 -18.14 3.49 -45.09
CA LYS A 93 -18.56 2.21 -45.68
C LYS A 93 -19.47 1.41 -44.75
N GLU A 94 -20.26 0.52 -45.36
CA GLU A 94 -21.03 -0.49 -44.63
C GLU A 94 -20.08 -1.59 -44.13
N PHE A 95 -20.37 -2.11 -42.94
CA PHE A 95 -19.61 -3.21 -42.34
C PHE A 95 -20.56 -4.11 -41.54
N TYR A 96 -20.42 -5.42 -41.68
CA TYR A 96 -21.29 -6.41 -41.05
C TYR A 96 -20.57 -7.14 -39.91
N LEU A 97 -21.24 -7.24 -38.76
CA LEU A 97 -20.81 -8.10 -37.65
C LEU A 97 -21.60 -9.41 -37.75
N PHE A 98 -20.96 -10.47 -38.25
CA PHE A 98 -21.59 -11.77 -38.49
C PHE A 98 -21.55 -12.65 -37.24
N PHE A 99 -22.62 -13.39 -36.96
CA PHE A 99 -22.64 -14.35 -35.85
C PHE A 99 -22.17 -15.75 -36.26
N GLU A 100 -22.19 -16.06 -37.54
CA GLU A 100 -21.55 -17.27 -38.07
C GLU A 100 -20.03 -17.08 -38.13
N ALA A 101 -19.28 -18.16 -37.92
CA ALA A 101 -17.83 -18.17 -37.97
C ALA A 101 -17.32 -18.00 -39.41
N VAL A 102 -17.29 -16.77 -39.88
CA VAL A 102 -16.75 -16.36 -41.18
C VAL A 102 -15.40 -15.64 -40.99
N GLU A 103 -14.47 -15.84 -41.92
CA GLU A 103 -13.24 -15.05 -41.95
C GLU A 103 -13.57 -13.59 -42.28
N GLY A 104 -12.99 -12.66 -41.52
CA GLY A 104 -13.26 -11.24 -41.71
C GLY A 104 -12.70 -10.69 -43.03
N ASN A 105 -13.36 -9.70 -43.61
CA ASN A 105 -12.89 -8.98 -44.78
C ASN A 105 -13.28 -7.49 -44.65
N ALA A 106 -13.12 -6.71 -45.73
CA ALA A 106 -13.47 -5.30 -45.71
C ALA A 106 -15.00 -5.05 -45.56
N ASP A 107 -15.83 -6.06 -45.83
CA ASP A 107 -17.29 -5.97 -45.75
C ASP A 107 -17.83 -6.44 -44.39
N GLY A 108 -17.12 -7.29 -43.64
CA GLY A 108 -17.56 -7.71 -42.31
C GLY A 108 -16.65 -8.70 -41.61
N VAL A 109 -16.92 -8.97 -40.33
CA VAL A 109 -16.15 -9.90 -39.49
C VAL A 109 -17.07 -10.67 -38.56
N HIS A 110 -16.67 -11.89 -38.20
CA HIS A 110 -17.34 -12.65 -37.14
C HIS A 110 -17.23 -11.94 -35.78
N VAL A 111 -18.29 -12.01 -34.97
CA VAL A 111 -18.30 -11.63 -33.56
C VAL A 111 -18.78 -12.81 -32.72
N ASP A 112 -18.05 -13.13 -31.65
CA ASP A 112 -18.24 -14.33 -30.83
C ASP A 112 -19.40 -14.25 -29.81
N TYR A 113 -20.33 -13.31 -30.01
CA TYR A 113 -21.50 -13.14 -29.16
C TYR A 113 -22.80 -13.03 -29.98
N PRO A 114 -23.45 -14.18 -30.29
CA PRO A 114 -24.64 -14.23 -31.14
C PRO A 114 -25.85 -13.44 -30.63
N ASP A 115 -25.98 -13.25 -29.31
CA ASP A 115 -27.11 -12.52 -28.72
C ASP A 115 -26.97 -11.00 -28.83
N LEU A 116 -25.84 -10.49 -29.34
CA LEU A 116 -25.58 -9.05 -29.42
C LEU A 116 -26.68 -8.28 -30.14
N TYR A 117 -27.25 -8.81 -31.24
CA TYR A 117 -28.31 -8.10 -31.99
C TYR A 117 -29.58 -7.86 -31.17
N LYS A 118 -29.79 -8.60 -30.08
CA LYS A 118 -30.95 -8.42 -29.18
C LYS A 118 -30.71 -7.36 -28.11
N GLU A 119 -29.45 -7.02 -27.87
CA GLU A 119 -29.00 -6.23 -26.73
C GLU A 119 -28.45 -4.85 -27.15
N VAL A 120 -28.46 -4.57 -28.46
CA VAL A 120 -28.11 -3.28 -29.04
C VAL A 120 -29.31 -2.64 -29.74
N SER A 121 -29.25 -1.33 -29.95
CA SER A 121 -30.29 -0.56 -30.64
C SER A 121 -29.76 0.08 -31.93
N VAL A 122 -30.65 0.32 -32.90
CA VAL A 122 -30.30 1.10 -34.10
C VAL A 122 -29.85 2.50 -33.70
N GLY A 123 -28.73 2.95 -34.27
CA GLY A 123 -28.05 4.20 -33.92
C GLY A 123 -27.06 4.09 -32.76
N GLN A 124 -26.96 2.94 -32.10
CA GLN A 124 -25.98 2.73 -31.04
C GLN A 124 -24.57 2.57 -31.61
N GLU A 125 -23.58 3.00 -30.85
CA GLU A 125 -22.17 2.92 -31.20
C GLU A 125 -21.55 1.61 -30.74
N ILE A 126 -20.72 1.01 -31.59
CA ILE A 126 -19.92 -0.19 -31.30
C ILE A 126 -18.45 0.17 -31.54
N PHE A 127 -17.64 -0.01 -30.52
CA PHE A 127 -16.19 0.20 -30.57
C PHE A 127 -15.47 -1.13 -30.79
N ILE A 128 -14.41 -1.11 -31.59
CA ILE A 128 -13.54 -2.28 -31.81
C ILE A 128 -12.08 -1.87 -31.57
N ASP A 129 -11.30 -2.76 -30.97
CA ASP A 129 -9.87 -2.59 -30.69
C ASP A 129 -9.59 -1.39 -29.76
N ASP A 130 -10.14 -1.46 -28.55
CA ASP A 130 -9.98 -0.45 -27.48
C ASP A 130 -10.39 0.96 -27.93
N GLY A 131 -11.43 1.04 -28.75
CA GLY A 131 -11.96 2.30 -29.29
C GLY A 131 -11.23 2.85 -30.52
N SER A 132 -10.28 2.10 -31.10
CA SER A 132 -9.56 2.51 -32.31
C SER A 132 -10.47 2.58 -33.55
N LEU A 133 -11.49 1.73 -33.60
CA LEU A 133 -12.50 1.68 -34.64
C LEU A 133 -13.87 1.99 -34.03
N LEU A 134 -14.69 2.74 -34.76
CA LEU A 134 -16.04 3.12 -34.32
C LEU A 134 -17.06 2.81 -35.41
N LEU A 135 -18.07 2.04 -35.05
CA LEU A 135 -19.18 1.64 -35.88
C LEU A 135 -20.49 2.20 -35.32
N SER A 136 -21.44 2.54 -36.20
CA SER A 136 -22.83 2.88 -35.82
C SER A 136 -23.76 1.81 -36.35
N VAL A 137 -24.62 1.27 -35.48
CA VAL A 137 -25.63 0.28 -35.87
C VAL A 137 -26.67 0.90 -36.79
N GLU A 138 -26.92 0.29 -37.95
CA GLU A 138 -27.95 0.72 -38.91
C GLU A 138 -29.17 -0.21 -38.94
N ALA A 139 -28.94 -1.52 -38.86
CA ALA A 139 -29.98 -2.52 -38.86
C ALA A 139 -29.56 -3.76 -38.07
N LEU A 140 -30.56 -4.43 -37.48
CA LEU A 140 -30.39 -5.61 -36.65
C LEU A 140 -31.04 -6.81 -37.35
N ASP A 141 -30.26 -7.85 -37.57
CA ASP A 141 -30.72 -9.12 -38.11
C ASP A 141 -30.18 -10.28 -37.25
N PRO A 142 -30.92 -11.39 -37.08
CA PRO A 142 -30.43 -12.57 -36.36
C PRO A 142 -29.16 -13.21 -36.92
N ALA A 143 -28.80 -12.95 -38.19
CA ALA A 143 -27.57 -13.46 -38.81
C ALA A 143 -26.39 -12.49 -38.69
N ALA A 144 -26.65 -11.18 -38.69
CA ALA A 144 -25.61 -10.15 -38.61
C ALA A 144 -26.16 -8.79 -38.15
N ILE A 145 -25.29 -7.98 -37.57
CA ILE A 145 -25.57 -6.55 -37.35
C ILE A 145 -24.99 -5.76 -38.52
N LYS A 146 -25.82 -4.97 -39.19
CA LYS A 146 -25.36 -4.04 -40.22
C LYS A 146 -24.94 -2.73 -39.55
N CYS A 147 -23.71 -2.33 -39.78
CA CYS A 147 -23.13 -1.11 -39.24
C CYS A 147 -22.61 -0.18 -40.35
N ARG A 148 -22.45 1.09 -40.00
CA ARG A 148 -21.65 2.06 -40.75
C ARG A 148 -20.36 2.34 -40.02
N VAL A 149 -19.22 2.28 -40.72
CA VAL A 149 -17.92 2.67 -40.17
C VAL A 149 -17.89 4.19 -39.99
N LEU A 150 -17.89 4.69 -38.76
CA LEU A 150 -17.71 6.11 -38.47
C LEU A 150 -16.21 6.44 -38.50
N VAL A 151 -15.42 5.65 -37.77
CA VAL A 151 -13.95 5.77 -37.71
C VAL A 151 -13.33 4.46 -38.18
N GLY A 152 -12.69 4.51 -39.36
CA GLY A 152 -11.95 3.39 -39.93
C GLY A 152 -10.50 3.32 -39.44
N GLY A 153 -9.79 2.27 -39.84
CA GLY A 153 -8.45 1.95 -39.34
C GLY A 153 -8.07 0.49 -39.62
N GLU A 154 -6.97 0.04 -39.03
CA GLU A 154 -6.56 -1.36 -39.13
C GLU A 154 -7.34 -2.23 -38.14
N LEU A 155 -8.09 -3.22 -38.64
CA LEU A 155 -8.68 -4.30 -37.85
C LEU A 155 -7.71 -5.48 -37.79
N GLY A 156 -7.40 -5.93 -36.57
CA GLY A 156 -6.67 -7.18 -36.33
C GLY A 156 -7.60 -8.34 -35.93
N GLU A 157 -7.01 -9.49 -35.60
CA GLU A 157 -7.75 -10.66 -35.12
C GLU A 157 -8.09 -10.56 -33.64
N LYS A 158 -9.22 -11.17 -33.23
CA LYS A 158 -9.59 -11.32 -31.80
C LYS A 158 -9.61 -10.02 -31.02
N LYS A 159 -9.99 -8.93 -31.68
CA LYS A 159 -10.08 -7.58 -31.09
C LYS A 159 -11.32 -7.47 -30.24
N GLY A 160 -11.20 -6.78 -29.10
CA GLY A 160 -12.32 -6.53 -28.21
C GLY A 160 -13.41 -5.72 -28.91
N VAL A 161 -14.66 -6.07 -28.63
CA VAL A 161 -15.85 -5.35 -29.08
C VAL A 161 -16.56 -4.80 -27.85
N ASN A 162 -16.71 -3.48 -27.81
CA ASN A 162 -17.32 -2.76 -26.71
C ASN A 162 -18.58 -2.06 -27.20
N VAL A 163 -19.65 -2.13 -26.42
CA VAL A 163 -20.92 -1.50 -26.78
C VAL A 163 -21.44 -0.69 -25.60
N PRO A 164 -21.03 0.59 -25.52
CA PRO A 164 -21.40 1.44 -24.41
C PRO A 164 -22.92 1.53 -24.22
N GLY A 165 -23.36 1.33 -22.98
CA GLY A 165 -24.77 1.38 -22.59
C GLY A 165 -25.59 0.13 -22.95
N ALA A 166 -25.00 -0.90 -23.57
CA ALA A 166 -25.66 -2.19 -23.74
C ALA A 166 -25.66 -2.99 -22.43
N ASN A 167 -26.81 -3.54 -22.07
CA ASN A 167 -26.94 -4.47 -20.95
C ASN A 167 -26.67 -5.89 -21.44
N LEU A 168 -25.38 -6.23 -21.51
CA LEU A 168 -24.97 -7.50 -22.09
C LEU A 168 -25.28 -8.68 -21.15
N SER A 169 -25.92 -9.75 -21.64
CA SER A 169 -26.25 -10.93 -20.81
C SER A 169 -25.08 -11.92 -20.65
N VAL A 170 -23.85 -11.49 -20.89
CA VAL A 170 -22.67 -12.37 -20.79
C VAL A 170 -22.49 -12.83 -19.34
N PRO A 171 -22.25 -14.13 -19.09
CA PRO A 171 -21.98 -14.62 -17.74
C PRO A 171 -20.74 -13.93 -17.16
N THR A 172 -20.80 -13.61 -15.87
CA THR A 172 -19.72 -12.91 -15.15
C THR A 172 -18.40 -13.67 -15.20
N LEU A 173 -18.46 -14.99 -15.06
CA LEU A 173 -17.30 -15.86 -15.05
C LEU A 173 -17.41 -16.83 -16.20
N THR A 174 -16.36 -16.88 -17.01
CA THR A 174 -16.19 -17.94 -18.00
C THR A 174 -15.70 -19.23 -17.33
N ASP A 175 -15.87 -20.38 -17.98
CA ASP A 175 -15.29 -21.65 -17.49
C ASP A 175 -13.77 -21.56 -17.32
N LYS A 176 -13.14 -20.73 -18.16
CA LYS A 176 -11.72 -20.39 -18.04
C LYS A 176 -11.45 -19.60 -16.75
N ASP A 177 -12.22 -18.57 -16.44
CA ASP A 177 -12.00 -17.78 -15.22
C ASP A 177 -12.18 -18.64 -13.96
N ILE A 178 -13.16 -19.55 -13.94
CA ILE A 178 -13.34 -20.51 -12.84
C ILE A 178 -12.10 -21.40 -12.69
N SER A 179 -11.56 -21.89 -13.81
CA SER A 179 -10.35 -22.71 -13.84
C SER A 179 -9.11 -21.91 -13.38
N ASP A 180 -9.01 -20.65 -13.79
CA ASP A 180 -7.93 -19.74 -13.43
C ASP A 180 -7.97 -19.42 -11.92
N ILE A 181 -9.16 -19.15 -11.36
CA ILE A 181 -9.37 -18.92 -9.92
C ILE A 181 -8.96 -20.15 -9.13
N ARG A 182 -9.40 -21.35 -9.55
CA ARG A 182 -9.00 -22.60 -8.91
C ARG A 182 -7.49 -22.78 -8.91
N TRP A 183 -6.85 -22.55 -10.05
CA TRP A 183 -5.39 -22.59 -10.16
C TRP A 183 -4.74 -21.60 -9.18
N GLY A 184 -5.30 -20.39 -9.06
CA GLY A 184 -4.84 -19.36 -8.14
C GLY A 184 -4.90 -19.81 -6.68
N VAL A 185 -5.99 -20.46 -6.27
CA VAL A 185 -6.15 -21.03 -4.92
C VAL A 185 -5.09 -22.10 -4.65
N GLU A 186 -4.88 -23.02 -5.60
CA GLU A 186 -3.87 -24.08 -5.49
C GLU A 186 -2.45 -23.51 -5.31
N HIS A 187 -2.15 -22.39 -5.97
CA HIS A 187 -0.85 -21.70 -5.89
C HIS A 187 -0.78 -20.60 -4.81
N LYS A 188 -1.83 -20.47 -3.98
CA LYS A 188 -1.92 -19.49 -2.90
C LYS A 188 -1.63 -18.05 -3.36
N VAL A 189 -2.28 -17.64 -4.45
CA VAL A 189 -2.23 -16.24 -4.91
C VAL A 189 -2.84 -15.32 -3.86
N ASP A 190 -2.24 -14.15 -3.66
CA ASP A 190 -2.65 -13.26 -2.57
C ASP A 190 -3.92 -12.45 -2.95
N TYR A 191 -4.03 -12.06 -4.23
CA TYR A 191 -5.14 -11.28 -4.77
C TYR A 191 -5.70 -11.89 -6.08
N ILE A 192 -6.99 -11.70 -6.31
CA ILE A 192 -7.67 -11.97 -7.58
C ILE A 192 -8.36 -10.69 -8.05
N ALA A 193 -7.95 -10.18 -9.21
CA ALA A 193 -8.61 -9.09 -9.91
C ALA A 193 -9.64 -9.67 -10.90
N VAL A 194 -10.90 -9.30 -10.70
CA VAL A 194 -12.04 -9.78 -11.48
C VAL A 194 -12.37 -8.75 -12.55
N SER A 195 -12.30 -9.17 -13.80
CA SER A 195 -12.58 -8.34 -14.99
C SER A 195 -14.08 -8.25 -15.25
N PHE A 196 -14.50 -7.14 -15.85
CA PHE A 196 -15.86 -6.79 -16.28
C PHE A 196 -16.91 -6.96 -15.18
N VAL A 197 -16.55 -6.64 -13.94
CA VAL A 197 -17.50 -6.61 -12.82
C VAL A 197 -18.51 -5.50 -13.10
N ARG A 198 -19.80 -5.79 -12.91
CA ARG A 198 -20.92 -4.87 -13.15
C ARG A 198 -21.82 -4.72 -11.93
N THR A 199 -21.95 -5.77 -11.13
CA THR A 199 -22.90 -5.87 -10.01
C THR A 199 -22.26 -6.51 -8.79
N LYS A 200 -22.92 -6.42 -7.63
CA LYS A 200 -22.49 -7.20 -6.45
C LYS A 200 -22.63 -8.71 -6.67
N GLU A 201 -23.61 -9.17 -7.44
CA GLU A 201 -23.87 -10.59 -7.72
C GLU A 201 -22.67 -11.24 -8.43
N ASP A 202 -22.01 -10.49 -9.31
CA ASP A 202 -20.78 -10.90 -9.99
C ASP A 202 -19.69 -11.32 -9.00
N ILE A 203 -19.49 -10.50 -7.96
CA ILE A 203 -18.50 -10.74 -6.92
C ILE A 203 -18.91 -11.89 -6.00
N LEU A 204 -20.21 -12.02 -5.70
CA LEU A 204 -20.71 -13.16 -4.93
C LEU A 204 -20.51 -14.47 -5.68
N GLY A 205 -20.61 -14.47 -7.02
CA GLY A 205 -20.26 -15.61 -7.86
C GLY A 205 -18.80 -16.03 -7.71
N VAL A 206 -17.87 -15.08 -7.78
CA VAL A 206 -16.42 -15.32 -7.56
C VAL A 206 -16.16 -15.84 -6.16
N ARG A 207 -16.80 -15.23 -5.15
CA ARG A 207 -16.64 -15.62 -3.74
C ARG A 207 -17.11 -17.05 -3.51
N LYS A 208 -18.23 -17.46 -4.11
CA LYS A 208 -18.71 -18.84 -4.05
C LYS A 208 -17.69 -19.82 -4.61
N VAL A 209 -17.08 -19.52 -5.77
CA VAL A 209 -16.03 -20.36 -6.37
C VAL A 209 -14.81 -20.47 -5.44
N LEU A 210 -14.41 -19.36 -4.81
CA LEU A 210 -13.32 -19.36 -3.83
C LEU A 210 -13.64 -20.22 -2.60
N GLU A 211 -14.84 -20.07 -2.03
CA GLU A 211 -15.28 -20.82 -0.84
C GLU A 211 -15.37 -22.32 -1.12
N GLU A 212 -15.87 -22.72 -2.30
CA GLU A 212 -15.92 -24.11 -2.75
C GLU A 212 -14.52 -24.76 -2.82
N HIS A 213 -13.47 -23.96 -3.05
CA HIS A 213 -12.09 -24.42 -3.14
C HIS A 213 -11.24 -24.07 -1.90
N LEU A 214 -11.86 -23.59 -0.81
CA LEU A 214 -11.18 -23.16 0.42
C LEU A 214 -10.10 -22.07 0.19
N GLY A 215 -10.34 -21.19 -0.78
CA GLY A 215 -9.46 -20.07 -1.10
C GLY A 215 -9.64 -18.89 -0.14
N GLU A 216 -8.52 -18.27 0.26
CA GLU A 216 -8.50 -17.09 1.15
C GLU A 216 -8.07 -15.79 0.43
N SER A 217 -7.84 -15.86 -0.89
CA SER A 217 -7.41 -14.74 -1.72
C SER A 217 -8.37 -13.56 -1.64
N LYS A 218 -7.82 -12.34 -1.66
CA LYS A 218 -8.60 -11.10 -1.63
C LYS A 218 -9.12 -10.75 -3.01
N ILE A 219 -10.36 -10.27 -3.09
CA ILE A 219 -11.00 -9.93 -4.36
C ILE A 219 -10.85 -8.43 -4.64
N ILE A 220 -10.31 -8.11 -5.81
CA ILE A 220 -10.24 -6.76 -6.37
C ILE A 220 -11.23 -6.70 -7.55
N ALA A 221 -12.23 -5.83 -7.50
CA ALA A 221 -13.08 -5.62 -8.68
C ALA A 221 -12.45 -4.61 -9.64
N LYS A 222 -12.39 -4.96 -10.93
CA LYS A 222 -11.99 -4.03 -11.99
C LYS A 222 -13.22 -3.25 -12.45
N ILE A 223 -13.14 -1.93 -12.35
CA ILE A 223 -14.18 -1.00 -12.76
C ILE A 223 -13.85 -0.54 -14.17
N GLU A 224 -14.53 -1.18 -15.13
CA GLU A 224 -14.26 -1.09 -16.56
C GLU A 224 -15.49 -0.63 -17.37
N THR A 225 -16.67 -0.60 -16.76
CA THR A 225 -17.94 -0.34 -17.45
C THR A 225 -18.70 0.78 -16.76
N ARG A 226 -19.60 1.44 -17.50
CA ARG A 226 -20.48 2.44 -16.91
C ARG A 226 -21.36 1.87 -15.78
N GLN A 227 -21.86 0.65 -15.97
CA GLN A 227 -22.70 -0.03 -14.98
C GLN A 227 -21.95 -0.25 -13.66
N SER A 228 -20.66 -0.56 -13.71
CA SER A 228 -19.87 -0.77 -12.50
C SER A 228 -19.57 0.52 -11.74
N VAL A 229 -19.49 1.64 -12.44
CA VAL A 229 -19.46 2.98 -11.82
C VAL A 229 -20.77 3.29 -11.12
N GLU A 230 -21.91 3.02 -11.77
CA GLU A 230 -23.26 3.24 -11.20
C GLU A 230 -23.52 2.36 -9.96
N ASN A 231 -23.01 1.13 -9.96
CA ASN A 231 -23.14 0.15 -8.87
C ASN A 231 -21.94 0.14 -7.89
N ILE A 232 -21.07 1.16 -7.92
CA ILE A 232 -19.80 1.12 -7.18
C ILE A 232 -20.00 0.89 -5.68
N ASP A 233 -21.05 1.45 -5.08
CA ASP A 233 -21.29 1.35 -3.63
C ASP A 233 -21.66 -0.09 -3.20
N GLU A 234 -22.44 -0.80 -4.01
CA GLU A 234 -22.80 -2.20 -3.72
C GLU A 234 -21.66 -3.17 -4.02
N ILE A 235 -20.88 -2.93 -5.08
CA ILE A 235 -19.68 -3.70 -5.39
C ILE A 235 -18.66 -3.51 -4.27
N LEU A 236 -18.42 -2.25 -3.89
CA LEU A 236 -17.46 -1.91 -2.85
C LEU A 236 -17.80 -2.59 -1.53
N ALA A 237 -19.08 -2.80 -1.19
CA ALA A 237 -19.48 -3.49 0.03
C ALA A 237 -18.98 -4.94 0.11
N VAL A 238 -18.85 -5.64 -1.04
CA VAL A 238 -18.57 -7.08 -1.10
C VAL A 238 -17.16 -7.45 -1.58
N VAL A 239 -16.30 -6.47 -1.90
CA VAL A 239 -14.90 -6.68 -2.34
C VAL A 239 -13.89 -6.28 -1.27
N ASP A 240 -12.63 -6.67 -1.46
CA ASP A 240 -11.52 -6.27 -0.60
C ASP A 240 -10.78 -5.01 -1.11
N GLY A 241 -10.94 -4.67 -2.39
CA GLY A 241 -10.39 -3.46 -3.01
C GLY A 241 -10.93 -3.25 -4.44
N ILE A 242 -10.53 -2.15 -5.06
CA ILE A 242 -10.97 -1.76 -6.40
C ILE A 242 -9.76 -1.44 -7.30
N MET A 243 -9.87 -1.79 -8.57
CA MET A 243 -8.96 -1.37 -9.62
C MET A 243 -9.72 -0.51 -10.64
N VAL A 244 -9.30 0.74 -10.81
CA VAL A 244 -9.82 1.66 -11.83
C VAL A 244 -9.04 1.44 -13.12
N ALA A 245 -9.64 0.75 -14.08
CA ALA A 245 -9.04 0.41 -15.36
C ALA A 245 -9.43 1.46 -16.41
N ARG A 246 -8.60 2.49 -16.52
CA ARG A 246 -8.93 3.73 -17.24
C ARG A 246 -9.02 3.58 -18.75
N GLY A 247 -8.24 2.65 -19.33
CA GLY A 247 -8.29 2.31 -20.74
C GLY A 247 -9.67 1.76 -21.11
N ASP A 248 -10.07 0.67 -20.46
CA ASP A 248 -11.38 0.04 -20.69
C ASP A 248 -12.54 0.99 -20.35
N LEU A 249 -12.45 1.67 -19.20
CA LEU A 249 -13.46 2.63 -18.79
C LEU A 249 -13.58 3.79 -19.81
N GLY A 250 -12.47 4.27 -20.37
CA GLY A 250 -12.47 5.33 -21.37
C GLY A 250 -13.09 4.95 -22.72
N VAL A 251 -13.30 3.65 -22.98
CA VAL A 251 -14.08 3.15 -24.13
C VAL A 251 -15.58 3.16 -23.80
N GLU A 252 -15.95 2.87 -22.56
CA GLU A 252 -17.34 2.74 -22.11
C GLU A 252 -18.02 4.06 -21.67
N MET A 253 -17.24 5.11 -21.43
CA MET A 253 -17.75 6.43 -21.04
C MET A 253 -16.94 7.58 -21.65
N PRO A 254 -17.50 8.81 -21.71
CA PRO A 254 -16.78 9.97 -22.24
C PRO A 254 -15.43 10.18 -21.53
N THR A 255 -14.38 10.38 -22.32
CA THR A 255 -13.00 10.48 -21.81
C THR A 255 -12.83 11.65 -20.83
N GLU A 256 -13.58 12.73 -21.00
CA GLU A 256 -13.59 13.89 -20.10
C GLU A 256 -14.16 13.59 -18.70
N ASP A 257 -15.00 12.57 -18.57
CA ASP A 257 -15.64 12.19 -17.30
C ASP A 257 -14.79 11.22 -16.47
N VAL A 258 -13.95 10.40 -17.13
CA VAL A 258 -13.09 9.37 -16.48
C VAL A 258 -12.25 9.93 -15.32
N PRO A 259 -11.60 11.11 -15.42
CA PRO A 259 -10.82 11.65 -14.30
C PRO A 259 -11.67 11.99 -13.07
N MET A 260 -12.94 12.37 -13.24
CA MET A 260 -13.84 12.66 -12.11
C MET A 260 -14.31 11.37 -11.44
N VAL A 261 -14.66 10.36 -12.25
CA VAL A 261 -15.05 9.03 -11.76
C VAL A 261 -13.90 8.35 -11.00
N GLN A 262 -12.66 8.43 -11.51
CA GLN A 262 -11.48 7.94 -10.79
C GLN A 262 -11.39 8.53 -9.37
N LYS A 263 -11.53 9.86 -9.24
CA LYS A 263 -11.46 10.55 -7.94
C LYS A 263 -12.55 10.07 -6.99
N GLU A 264 -13.78 9.94 -7.48
CA GLU A 264 -14.90 9.45 -6.69
C GLU A 264 -14.67 8.03 -6.18
N ILE A 265 -14.25 7.11 -7.06
CA ILE A 265 -13.99 5.71 -6.69
C ILE A 265 -12.88 5.62 -5.64
N ILE A 266 -11.78 6.35 -5.82
CA ILE A 266 -10.67 6.37 -4.86
C ILE A 266 -11.14 6.90 -3.50
N GLU A 267 -11.93 7.97 -3.48
CA GLU A 267 -12.49 8.53 -2.24
C GLU A 267 -13.38 7.53 -1.51
N LYS A 268 -14.28 6.85 -2.23
CA LYS A 268 -15.15 5.79 -1.68
C LYS A 268 -14.33 4.64 -1.09
N CYS A 269 -13.33 4.13 -1.81
CA CYS A 269 -12.44 3.07 -1.32
C CYS A 269 -11.70 3.48 -0.04
N ARG A 270 -11.12 4.69 -0.04
CA ARG A 270 -10.39 5.23 1.10
C ARG A 270 -11.29 5.39 2.33
N SER A 271 -12.54 5.83 2.16
CA SER A 271 -13.49 5.98 3.27
C SER A 271 -13.75 4.65 4.02
N GLN A 272 -13.76 3.53 3.27
CA GLN A 272 -13.96 2.18 3.79
C GLN A 272 -12.66 1.44 4.16
N GLY A 273 -11.49 2.08 4.00
CA GLY A 273 -10.19 1.44 4.25
C GLY A 273 -9.87 0.29 3.29
N LYS A 274 -10.42 0.32 2.07
CA LYS A 274 -10.17 -0.67 1.02
C LYS A 274 -9.16 -0.10 0.01
N PRO A 275 -8.14 -0.87 -0.44
CA PRO A 275 -7.15 -0.36 -1.38
C PRO A 275 -7.75 0.02 -2.72
N ALA A 276 -7.37 1.18 -3.24
CA ALA A 276 -7.67 1.60 -4.61
C ALA A 276 -6.42 1.53 -5.50
N ILE A 277 -6.53 0.83 -6.63
CA ILE A 277 -5.47 0.68 -7.63
C ILE A 277 -5.86 1.54 -8.84
N VAL A 278 -4.93 2.37 -9.31
CA VAL A 278 -5.08 3.07 -10.60
C VAL A 278 -4.26 2.33 -11.65
N ALA A 279 -4.94 1.88 -12.71
CA ALA A 279 -4.42 0.96 -13.70
C ALA A 279 -4.57 1.49 -15.13
N THR A 280 -3.73 0.93 -16.02
CA THR A 280 -3.63 1.23 -17.47
C THR A 280 -3.19 2.66 -17.77
N GLN A 281 -2.60 2.90 -18.95
CA GLN A 281 -2.19 4.23 -19.43
C GLN A 281 -1.30 5.03 -18.45
N MET A 282 -0.46 4.35 -17.66
CA MET A 282 0.38 5.01 -16.66
C MET A 282 1.66 5.57 -17.31
N LEU A 283 2.57 4.71 -17.75
CA LEU A 283 3.82 5.09 -18.42
C LEU A 283 3.95 4.37 -19.77
N ASP A 284 2.84 4.21 -20.51
CA ASP A 284 2.75 3.37 -21.72
C ASP A 284 3.87 3.64 -22.74
N SER A 285 4.23 4.91 -22.94
CA SER A 285 5.31 5.30 -23.85
C SER A 285 6.64 4.62 -23.51
N MET A 286 6.84 4.18 -22.26
CA MET A 286 8.03 3.46 -21.80
C MET A 286 8.11 2.00 -22.26
N ILE A 287 7.06 1.45 -22.88
CA ILE A 287 7.17 0.20 -23.63
C ILE A 287 8.24 0.33 -24.71
N ARG A 288 8.27 1.50 -25.37
CA ARG A 288 9.14 1.79 -26.53
C ARG A 288 10.28 2.74 -26.19
N ASN A 289 10.11 3.61 -25.19
CA ASN A 289 11.04 4.71 -24.89
C ASN A 289 11.68 4.56 -23.49
N PRO A 290 12.91 5.05 -23.27
CA PRO A 290 13.56 4.96 -21.96
C PRO A 290 13.06 5.99 -20.93
N LYS A 291 12.18 6.91 -21.32
CA LYS A 291 11.59 7.95 -20.45
C LYS A 291 10.13 8.16 -20.83
N PRO A 292 9.26 8.48 -19.85
CA PRO A 292 7.87 8.79 -20.13
C PRO A 292 7.73 10.23 -20.64
N THR A 293 6.54 10.53 -21.15
CA THR A 293 6.11 11.88 -21.47
C THR A 293 5.84 12.69 -20.19
N ARG A 294 5.75 14.01 -20.33
CA ARG A 294 5.34 14.89 -19.22
C ARG A 294 3.88 14.67 -18.82
N ALA A 295 3.02 14.31 -19.77
CA ALA A 295 1.62 14.03 -19.53
C ALA A 295 1.46 12.78 -18.63
N GLU A 296 2.13 11.68 -18.99
CA GLU A 296 2.17 10.45 -18.19
C GLU A 296 2.71 10.69 -16.77
N ALA A 297 3.81 11.46 -16.64
CA ALA A 297 4.33 11.79 -15.32
C ALA A 297 3.35 12.62 -14.47
N SER A 298 2.62 13.55 -15.10
CA SER A 298 1.57 14.33 -14.43
C SER A 298 0.38 13.47 -14.04
N ASP A 299 0.01 12.51 -14.88
CA ASP A 299 -1.12 11.61 -14.65
C ASP A 299 -0.85 10.66 -13.48
N VAL A 300 0.34 10.05 -13.43
CA VAL A 300 0.80 9.27 -12.27
C VAL A 300 0.78 10.10 -10.99
N ALA A 301 1.29 11.34 -11.04
CA ALA A 301 1.27 12.23 -9.87
C ALA A 301 -0.17 12.55 -9.41
N ASN A 302 -1.10 12.77 -10.34
CA ASN A 302 -2.50 13.01 -10.00
C ASN A 302 -3.17 11.78 -9.37
N ALA A 303 -2.87 10.56 -9.83
CA ALA A 303 -3.38 9.35 -9.18
C ALA A 303 -2.95 9.24 -7.70
N VAL A 304 -1.70 9.65 -7.40
CA VAL A 304 -1.20 9.74 -6.02
C VAL A 304 -1.93 10.82 -5.22
N ILE A 305 -2.09 12.01 -5.79
CA ILE A 305 -2.78 13.14 -5.14
C ILE A 305 -4.23 12.78 -4.84
N ASP A 306 -4.90 12.07 -5.75
CA ASP A 306 -6.27 11.59 -5.59
C ASP A 306 -6.42 10.60 -4.43
N GLY A 307 -5.33 9.91 -4.07
CA GLY A 307 -5.25 9.05 -2.89
C GLY A 307 -5.21 7.57 -3.19
N ALA A 308 -4.79 7.18 -4.40
CA ALA A 308 -4.57 5.78 -4.76
C ALA A 308 -3.63 5.08 -3.76
N ASP A 309 -3.95 3.84 -3.39
CA ASP A 309 -3.07 3.00 -2.59
C ASP A 309 -1.94 2.43 -3.45
N ALA A 310 -2.22 2.14 -4.72
CA ALA A 310 -1.27 1.59 -5.65
C ALA A 310 -1.47 2.11 -7.08
N VAL A 311 -0.38 2.08 -7.84
CA VAL A 311 -0.35 2.34 -9.28
C VAL A 311 0.17 1.10 -10.00
N MET A 312 -0.34 0.83 -11.21
CA MET A 312 -0.04 -0.39 -11.94
C MET A 312 0.65 -0.14 -13.28
N LEU A 313 1.75 -0.85 -13.52
CA LEU A 313 2.40 -0.97 -14.82
C LEU A 313 1.90 -2.23 -15.55
N SER A 314 1.52 -2.07 -16.80
CA SER A 314 0.96 -3.10 -17.68
C SER A 314 2.02 -3.58 -18.68
N GLY A 315 1.93 -3.14 -19.94
CA GLY A 315 2.88 -3.51 -20.99
C GLY A 315 4.31 -3.05 -20.69
N GLU A 316 4.46 -1.96 -19.92
CA GLU A 316 5.74 -1.35 -19.58
C GLU A 316 6.72 -2.33 -18.92
N THR A 317 6.20 -3.25 -18.09
CA THR A 317 6.99 -4.29 -17.42
C THR A 317 6.84 -5.65 -18.09
N ALA A 318 5.66 -5.97 -18.64
CA ALA A 318 5.39 -7.30 -19.17
C ALA A 318 6.14 -7.59 -20.48
N SER A 319 6.12 -6.65 -21.43
CA SER A 319 6.68 -6.82 -22.79
C SER A 319 7.51 -5.62 -23.26
N GLY A 320 7.62 -4.59 -22.43
CA GLY A 320 8.37 -3.37 -22.71
C GLY A 320 9.88 -3.59 -22.82
N ARG A 321 10.55 -2.68 -23.54
CA ARG A 321 12.02 -2.69 -23.68
C ARG A 321 12.75 -2.24 -22.41
N TYR A 322 12.04 -1.61 -21.48
CA TYR A 322 12.65 -0.93 -20.33
C TYR A 322 11.97 -1.26 -18.98
N PRO A 323 11.70 -2.54 -18.65
CA PRO A 323 10.86 -2.92 -17.51
C PRO A 323 11.37 -2.36 -16.17
N VAL A 324 12.67 -2.53 -15.89
CA VAL A 324 13.29 -2.04 -14.65
C VAL A 324 13.36 -0.51 -14.61
N ALA A 325 13.58 0.14 -15.76
CA ALA A 325 13.61 1.60 -15.81
C ALA A 325 12.22 2.21 -15.58
N SER A 326 11.16 1.58 -16.09
CA SER A 326 9.76 1.96 -15.84
C SER A 326 9.45 1.96 -14.34
N VAL A 327 9.83 0.91 -13.61
CA VAL A 327 9.67 0.85 -12.14
C VAL A 327 10.49 1.93 -11.44
N LYS A 328 11.75 2.14 -11.84
CA LYS A 328 12.61 3.19 -11.26
C LYS A 328 12.03 4.59 -11.45
N ILE A 329 11.47 4.89 -12.62
CA ILE A 329 10.85 6.19 -12.90
C ILE A 329 9.52 6.33 -12.16
N MET A 330 8.68 5.29 -12.16
CA MET A 330 7.45 5.24 -11.36
C MET A 330 7.76 5.58 -9.90
N ASN A 331 8.70 4.86 -9.29
CA ASN A 331 9.12 5.08 -7.90
C ASN A 331 9.62 6.52 -7.65
N LYS A 332 10.33 7.13 -8.60
CA LYS A 332 10.77 8.53 -8.49
C LYS A 332 9.61 9.53 -8.51
N ILE A 333 8.62 9.31 -9.38
CA ILE A 333 7.43 10.18 -9.47
C ILE A 333 6.62 10.07 -8.17
N LEU A 334 6.41 8.85 -7.66
CA LEU A 334 5.72 8.61 -6.40
C LEU A 334 6.41 9.34 -5.24
N MET A 335 7.71 9.10 -5.05
CA MET A 335 8.51 9.74 -4.01
C MET A 335 8.44 11.27 -4.07
N ARG A 336 8.59 11.86 -5.26
CA ARG A 336 8.55 13.32 -5.43
C ARG A 336 7.17 13.90 -5.13
N THR A 337 6.12 13.18 -5.49
CA THR A 337 4.74 13.61 -5.23
C THR A 337 4.42 13.52 -3.74
N GLU A 338 4.92 12.49 -3.07
CA GLU A 338 4.68 12.23 -1.65
C GLU A 338 5.33 13.28 -0.72
N GLU A 339 6.42 13.93 -1.14
CA GLU A 339 7.10 15.00 -0.38
C GLU A 339 6.16 16.14 0.04
N ASN A 340 5.15 16.47 -0.78
CA ASN A 340 4.20 17.56 -0.52
C ASN A 340 2.75 17.05 -0.45
N LEU A 341 2.54 15.75 -0.18
CA LEU A 341 1.21 15.14 -0.30
C LEU A 341 0.17 15.82 0.60
N ARG A 342 0.55 16.23 1.81
CA ARG A 342 -0.34 16.93 2.76
C ARG A 342 -0.94 18.22 2.19
N GLU A 343 -0.22 18.92 1.33
CA GLU A 343 -0.68 20.19 0.75
C GLU A 343 -1.68 19.95 -0.39
N TRP A 344 -1.42 18.93 -1.22
CA TRP A 344 -2.15 18.70 -2.46
C TRP A 344 -3.28 17.69 -2.34
N GLN A 345 -3.15 16.72 -1.42
CA GLN A 345 -4.15 15.68 -1.23
C GLN A 345 -5.29 16.20 -0.37
N ARG A 346 -6.51 16.04 -0.87
CA ARG A 346 -7.70 16.39 -0.12
C ARG A 346 -7.83 15.53 1.13
N THR A 347 -8.12 16.19 2.25
CA THR A 347 -8.57 15.52 3.46
C THR A 347 -9.79 14.66 3.12
N PRO A 348 -9.77 13.35 3.42
CA PRO A 348 -10.90 12.49 3.12
C PRO A 348 -12.19 13.00 3.77
N LYS A 349 -13.28 13.02 2.99
CA LYS A 349 -14.62 13.14 3.54
C LYS A 349 -14.98 11.80 4.18
N ILE A 350 -14.63 11.64 5.45
CA ILE A 350 -14.97 10.44 6.20
C ILE A 350 -16.37 10.64 6.76
N PHE A 351 -17.33 9.85 6.27
CA PHE A 351 -18.67 9.80 6.84
C PHE A 351 -18.59 9.07 8.18
N PHE A 352 -18.99 9.76 9.24
CA PHE A 352 -18.96 9.21 10.59
C PHE A 352 -20.11 8.21 10.77
N ASN A 353 -19.80 6.92 10.82
CA ASN A 353 -20.72 5.94 11.37
C ASN A 353 -20.61 5.99 12.90
N CYS A 354 -21.67 6.45 13.57
CA CYS A 354 -21.74 6.40 15.02
C CYS A 354 -21.65 4.94 15.49
N GLY A 355 -20.64 4.60 16.30
CA GLY A 355 -20.50 3.28 16.94
C GLY A 355 -19.33 2.40 16.45
N GLU A 356 -18.58 2.80 15.41
CA GLU A 356 -17.43 2.02 14.94
C GLU A 356 -16.15 2.31 15.76
N VAL A 357 -15.91 1.51 16.82
CA VAL A 357 -14.76 1.65 17.72
C VAL A 357 -13.41 1.57 16.99
N ALA A 358 -13.27 0.61 16.07
CA ALA A 358 -12.04 0.40 15.29
C ALA A 358 -11.65 1.61 14.46
N ASP A 359 -12.65 2.28 13.90
CA ASP A 359 -12.45 3.47 13.11
C ASP A 359 -11.99 4.66 13.98
N ALA A 360 -12.69 4.88 15.09
CA ALA A 360 -12.37 5.94 16.05
C ALA A 360 -10.96 5.79 16.63
N VAL A 361 -10.55 4.56 17.00
CA VAL A 361 -9.21 4.29 17.54
C VAL A 361 -8.14 4.46 16.48
N SER A 362 -8.39 4.03 15.24
CA SER A 362 -7.43 4.21 14.13
C SER A 362 -7.22 5.68 13.79
N ARG A 363 -8.29 6.48 13.83
CA ARG A 363 -8.20 7.94 13.71
C ARG A 363 -7.37 8.53 14.84
N ALA A 364 -7.67 8.15 16.09
CA ALA A 364 -6.94 8.62 17.25
C ALA A 364 -5.46 8.26 17.16
N ALA A 365 -5.11 7.06 16.68
CA ALA A 365 -3.72 6.66 16.47
C ALA A 365 -2.99 7.57 15.49
N ARG A 366 -3.65 7.97 14.39
CA ARG A 366 -3.11 8.94 13.43
C ARG A 366 -2.98 10.35 14.04
N ASP A 367 -3.99 10.85 14.74
CA ASP A 367 -3.95 12.20 15.34
C ASP A 367 -2.89 12.29 16.45
N ILE A 368 -2.76 11.23 17.26
CA ILE A 368 -1.72 11.11 18.29
C ILE A 368 -0.34 11.04 17.64
N SER A 369 -0.16 10.26 16.57
CA SER A 369 1.15 10.09 15.92
C SER A 369 1.70 11.41 15.37
N GLU A 370 0.84 12.26 14.83
CA GLU A 370 1.19 13.62 14.40
C GLU A 370 1.57 14.50 15.60
N THR A 371 0.78 14.45 16.67
CA THR A 371 0.97 15.30 17.87
C THR A 371 2.27 14.99 18.61
N VAL A 372 2.62 13.71 18.73
CA VAL A 372 3.83 13.27 19.45
C VAL A 372 5.07 13.14 18.55
N CYS A 373 4.95 13.55 17.29
CA CYS A 373 5.97 13.39 16.25
C CYS A 373 6.50 11.94 16.20
N ALA A 374 5.60 10.97 16.20
CA ALA A 374 5.97 9.56 16.26
C ALA A 374 6.79 9.15 15.04
N ALA A 375 7.85 8.37 15.26
CA ALA A 375 8.66 7.81 14.19
C ALA A 375 7.90 6.76 13.37
N ALA A 376 6.96 6.04 13.99
CA ALA A 376 6.11 5.05 13.34
C ALA A 376 4.81 4.80 14.12
N ILE A 377 3.80 4.30 13.43
CA ILE A 377 2.65 3.62 14.06
C ILE A 377 2.89 2.10 13.97
N LEU A 378 2.97 1.42 15.12
CA LEU A 378 3.07 -0.02 15.21
C LEU A 378 1.66 -0.62 15.31
N SER A 379 1.25 -1.33 14.26
CA SER A 379 -0.06 -1.97 14.18
C SER A 379 0.08 -3.47 14.30
N LEU A 380 -0.28 -4.04 15.44
CA LEU A 380 -0.44 -5.50 15.55
C LEU A 380 -1.70 -5.95 14.83
N THR A 381 -1.57 -6.93 13.95
CA THR A 381 -2.67 -7.38 13.14
C THR A 381 -2.52 -8.83 12.70
N ARG A 382 -3.61 -9.59 12.73
CA ARG A 382 -3.65 -10.97 12.22
C ARG A 382 -4.21 -11.07 10.80
N SER A 383 -5.23 -10.26 10.48
CA SER A 383 -5.91 -10.24 9.17
C SER A 383 -5.60 -9.00 8.32
N GLY A 384 -4.76 -8.10 8.83
CA GLY A 384 -4.43 -6.82 8.20
C GLY A 384 -5.44 -5.70 8.45
N ALA A 385 -6.59 -5.98 9.09
CA ALA A 385 -7.68 -5.00 9.25
C ALA A 385 -7.25 -3.72 9.99
N THR A 386 -6.56 -3.84 11.13
CA THR A 386 -6.03 -2.68 11.88
C THR A 386 -5.13 -1.80 11.01
N ALA A 387 -4.18 -2.41 10.30
CA ALA A 387 -3.22 -1.68 9.47
C ALA A 387 -3.90 -0.94 8.31
N ARG A 388 -4.90 -1.56 7.67
CA ARG A 388 -5.75 -0.92 6.64
C ARG A 388 -6.53 0.25 7.21
N MET A 389 -7.14 0.07 8.39
CA MET A 389 -7.94 1.11 9.04
C MET A 389 -7.09 2.32 9.42
N VAL A 390 -5.88 2.12 9.93
CA VAL A 390 -4.93 3.21 10.19
C VAL A 390 -4.45 3.88 8.90
N SER A 391 -4.10 3.07 7.89
CA SER A 391 -3.61 3.55 6.59
C SER A 391 -4.61 4.47 5.87
N LYS A 392 -5.91 4.23 6.04
CA LYS A 392 -6.96 5.04 5.40
C LYS A 392 -6.92 6.52 5.81
N TYR A 393 -6.44 6.81 7.03
CA TYR A 393 -6.27 8.16 7.57
C TYR A 393 -4.98 8.86 7.10
N ARG A 394 -4.20 8.18 6.25
CA ARG A 394 -2.99 8.67 5.60
C ARG A 394 -1.98 9.33 6.57
N PRO A 395 -1.54 8.62 7.64
CA PRO A 395 -0.56 9.18 8.59
C PRO A 395 0.77 9.55 7.92
N ASP A 396 1.48 10.51 8.51
CA ASP A 396 2.75 10.98 7.97
C ASP A 396 3.91 10.06 8.23
N CYS A 397 3.94 9.48 9.42
CA CYS A 397 4.87 8.42 9.75
C CYS A 397 4.42 7.09 9.10
N PRO A 398 5.36 6.18 8.84
CA PRO A 398 5.04 4.85 8.31
C PRO A 398 4.19 4.04 9.29
N VAL A 399 3.29 3.22 8.74
CA VAL A 399 2.54 2.22 9.50
C VAL A 399 3.29 0.89 9.42
N ILE A 400 3.89 0.46 10.51
CA ILE A 400 4.59 -0.82 10.59
C ILE A 400 3.60 -1.87 11.08
N ALA A 401 3.20 -2.75 10.17
CA ALA A 401 2.21 -3.78 10.47
C ALA A 401 2.89 -5.08 10.88
N LEU A 402 2.68 -5.50 12.12
CA LEU A 402 3.30 -6.68 12.70
C LEU A 402 2.27 -7.81 12.70
N THR A 403 2.59 -8.90 11.99
CA THR A 403 1.66 -10.03 11.80
C THR A 403 2.35 -11.38 11.95
N PRO A 404 1.69 -12.39 12.54
CA PRO A 404 2.20 -13.76 12.55
C PRO A 404 1.92 -14.52 11.25
N SER A 405 1.10 -13.98 10.34
CA SER A 405 0.68 -14.65 9.11
C SER A 405 1.48 -14.17 7.89
N PHE A 406 2.08 -15.12 7.18
CA PHE A 406 2.76 -14.84 5.90
C PHE A 406 1.80 -14.39 4.79
N SER A 407 0.54 -14.86 4.75
CA SER A 407 -0.41 -14.36 3.73
C SER A 407 -0.74 -12.91 4.01
N THR A 408 -1.05 -12.55 5.26
CA THR A 408 -1.31 -11.15 5.64
C THR A 408 -0.10 -10.26 5.44
N TRP A 409 1.11 -10.77 5.68
CA TRP A 409 2.35 -10.05 5.39
C TRP A 409 2.47 -9.68 3.91
N ARG A 410 2.09 -10.58 3.00
CA ARG A 410 2.03 -10.30 1.56
C ARG A 410 0.85 -9.42 1.19
N GLU A 411 -0.35 -9.70 1.68
CA GLU A 411 -1.55 -8.89 1.43
C GLU A 411 -1.29 -7.40 1.74
N LEU A 412 -0.68 -7.11 2.89
CA LEU A 412 -0.38 -5.73 3.30
C LEU A 412 0.66 -5.02 2.42
N ALA A 413 1.35 -5.71 1.52
CA ALA A 413 2.25 -5.09 0.55
C ALA A 413 1.53 -4.16 -0.44
N LEU A 414 0.21 -4.35 -0.64
CA LEU A 414 -0.64 -3.52 -1.49
C LEU A 414 -1.19 -2.26 -0.78
N VAL A 415 -1.15 -2.22 0.56
CA VAL A 415 -1.83 -1.18 1.35
C VAL A 415 -0.94 0.06 1.50
N TRP A 416 -1.46 1.25 1.21
CA TRP A 416 -0.71 2.50 1.25
C TRP A 416 0.01 2.73 2.59
N GLY A 417 1.27 3.16 2.55
CA GLY A 417 2.03 3.56 3.74
C GLY A 417 2.30 2.44 4.75
N VAL A 418 1.84 1.21 4.47
CA VAL A 418 2.05 0.05 5.34
C VAL A 418 3.35 -0.65 4.99
N TYR A 419 4.12 -0.97 6.01
CA TYR A 419 5.34 -1.74 5.96
C TYR A 419 5.17 -3.00 6.82
N PRO A 420 4.89 -4.16 6.24
CA PRO A 420 4.58 -5.33 7.03
C PRO A 420 5.85 -6.09 7.44
N LEU A 421 5.84 -6.58 8.68
CA LEU A 421 6.88 -7.39 9.31
C LEU A 421 6.27 -8.63 9.94
N ILE A 422 7.01 -9.73 9.90
CA ILE A 422 6.63 -10.96 10.59
C ILE A 422 6.97 -10.81 12.07
N CYS A 423 5.99 -11.06 12.93
CA CYS A 423 6.13 -11.05 14.39
C CYS A 423 5.43 -12.29 14.96
N PRO A 424 6.09 -13.09 15.82
CA PRO A 424 5.45 -14.19 16.51
C PRO A 424 4.20 -13.74 17.30
N PHE A 425 3.20 -14.60 17.36
CA PHE A 425 1.98 -14.32 18.13
C PHE A 425 2.22 -14.57 19.62
N THR A 426 1.84 -13.61 20.46
CA THR A 426 1.76 -13.77 21.92
C THR A 426 0.35 -13.44 22.40
N THR A 427 -0.02 -13.97 23.57
CA THR A 427 -1.33 -13.69 24.19
C THR A 427 -1.28 -12.53 25.17
N ASP A 428 -0.08 -12.21 25.66
CA ASP A 428 0.17 -11.07 26.54
C ASP A 428 0.49 -9.80 25.74
N VAL A 429 -0.16 -8.69 26.12
CA VAL A 429 -0.05 -7.40 25.43
C VAL A 429 1.33 -6.77 25.67
N GLU A 430 1.86 -6.85 26.89
CA GLU A 430 3.16 -6.24 27.23
C GLU A 430 4.30 -6.97 26.53
N GLU A 431 4.26 -8.31 26.51
CA GLU A 431 5.18 -9.16 25.75
C GLU A 431 5.10 -8.86 24.25
N SER A 432 3.88 -8.75 23.71
CA SER A 432 3.65 -8.38 22.30
C SER A 432 4.28 -7.03 21.96
N VAL A 433 4.12 -6.02 22.82
CA VAL A 433 4.72 -4.69 22.64
C VAL A 433 6.24 -4.78 22.69
N SER A 434 6.81 -5.48 23.68
CA SER A 434 8.25 -5.63 23.81
C SER A 434 8.86 -6.31 22.59
N ASN A 435 8.29 -7.42 22.14
CA ASN A 435 8.73 -8.13 20.93
C ASN A 435 8.62 -7.26 19.67
N SER A 436 7.53 -6.50 19.56
CA SER A 436 7.31 -5.55 18.47
C SER A 436 8.41 -4.49 18.42
N LEU A 437 8.73 -3.87 19.55
CA LEU A 437 9.76 -2.85 19.65
C LEU A 437 11.14 -3.40 19.25
N SER A 438 11.51 -4.59 19.78
CA SER A 438 12.78 -5.23 19.47
C SER A 438 12.95 -5.51 17.97
N ILE A 439 11.96 -6.14 17.32
CA ILE A 439 12.01 -6.47 15.88
C ILE A 439 12.16 -5.20 15.04
N VAL A 440 11.41 -4.14 15.39
CA VAL A 440 11.41 -2.88 14.62
C VAL A 440 12.71 -2.11 14.81
N GLN A 441 13.34 -2.22 16.00
CA GLN A 441 14.67 -1.69 16.27
C GLN A 441 15.76 -2.47 15.51
N GLU A 442 15.70 -3.80 15.48
CA GLU A 442 16.65 -4.66 14.74
C GLU A 442 16.61 -4.38 13.23
N GLU A 443 15.43 -4.14 12.66
CA GLU A 443 15.24 -3.70 11.28
C GLU A 443 15.70 -2.25 11.02
N GLY A 444 16.10 -1.52 12.07
CA GLY A 444 16.63 -0.15 11.99
C GLY A 444 15.58 0.89 11.59
N LEU A 445 14.30 0.62 11.85
CA LEU A 445 13.18 1.47 11.47
C LEU A 445 12.87 2.53 12.53
N ILE A 446 13.18 2.24 13.80
CA ILE A 446 13.10 3.15 14.94
C ILE A 446 14.43 3.15 15.69
N LYS A 447 14.70 4.22 16.43
CA LYS A 447 15.93 4.40 17.22
C LYS A 447 15.59 4.70 18.68
N GLY A 448 16.57 4.50 19.56
CA GLY A 448 16.48 5.00 20.93
C GLY A 448 16.12 6.48 20.93
N GLY A 449 15.02 6.79 21.59
CA GLY A 449 14.45 8.11 21.80
C GLY A 449 13.23 8.45 21.01
N ASP A 450 12.90 7.65 20.01
CA ASP A 450 11.75 7.88 19.16
C ASP A 450 10.45 7.62 19.94
N ASN A 451 9.41 8.42 19.69
CA ASN A 451 8.07 8.04 20.10
C ASN A 451 7.45 7.12 19.05
N VAL A 452 6.72 6.11 19.48
CA VAL A 452 5.93 5.25 18.60
C VAL A 452 4.50 5.16 19.12
N VAL A 453 3.55 5.14 18.20
CA VAL A 453 2.14 4.90 18.54
C VAL A 453 1.85 3.44 18.28
N PHE A 454 1.41 2.73 19.30
CA PHE A 454 1.03 1.33 19.22
C PHE A 454 -0.49 1.21 19.13
N THR A 455 -0.99 0.35 18.23
CA THR A 455 -2.41 0.04 18.12
C THR A 455 -2.65 -1.43 17.83
N SER A 456 -3.71 -1.98 18.43
CA SER A 456 -4.09 -3.38 18.31
C SER A 456 -5.58 -3.57 18.64
N GLY A 457 -6.07 -4.79 18.41
CA GLY A 457 -7.37 -5.24 18.92
C GLY A 457 -7.20 -6.19 20.11
N ILE A 458 -7.91 -5.91 21.19
CA ILE A 458 -7.94 -6.73 22.42
C ILE A 458 -9.33 -7.39 22.53
N PRO A 459 -9.42 -8.71 22.80
CA PRO A 459 -8.31 -9.64 23.06
C PRO A 459 -7.47 -9.93 21.81
N LEU A 460 -6.15 -10.11 22.00
CA LEU A 460 -5.22 -10.39 20.92
C LEU A 460 -5.62 -11.69 20.19
N GLY A 461 -5.55 -11.66 18.86
CA GLY A 461 -5.81 -12.82 18.01
C GLY A 461 -7.24 -12.94 17.47
N ILE A 462 -8.18 -12.12 17.96
CA ILE A 462 -9.53 -11.99 17.40
C ILE A 462 -9.52 -10.91 16.30
N PRO A 463 -9.82 -11.23 15.03
CA PRO A 463 -9.90 -10.24 13.96
C PRO A 463 -11.03 -9.22 14.19
N GLY A 464 -10.83 -7.97 13.75
CA GLY A 464 -11.89 -6.96 13.64
C GLY A 464 -12.13 -6.09 14.89
N SER A 465 -11.37 -6.27 15.96
CA SER A 465 -11.60 -5.61 17.26
C SER A 465 -10.59 -4.50 17.61
N THR A 466 -10.11 -3.70 16.65
CA THR A 466 -9.18 -2.60 16.96
C THR A 466 -9.78 -1.67 18.01
N ASN A 467 -9.19 -1.62 19.20
CA ASN A 467 -9.77 -0.90 20.35
C ASN A 467 -8.72 -0.33 21.32
N LEU A 468 -7.42 -0.51 21.03
CA LEU A 468 -6.33 -0.01 21.84
C LEU A 468 -5.46 0.97 21.05
N VAL A 469 -5.07 2.06 21.71
CA VAL A 469 -3.99 2.95 21.27
C VAL A 469 -3.14 3.35 22.48
N GLN A 470 -1.82 3.24 22.34
CA GLN A 470 -0.84 3.58 23.37
C GLN A 470 0.36 4.30 22.75
N VAL A 471 1.05 5.13 23.54
CA VAL A 471 2.28 5.81 23.10
C VAL A 471 3.44 5.28 23.91
N TYR A 472 4.48 4.84 23.22
CA TYR A 472 5.73 4.37 23.82
C TYR A 472 6.89 5.25 23.40
N THR A 473 7.80 5.50 24.34
CA THR A 473 9.10 6.11 24.03
C THR A 473 10.11 4.99 23.95
N VAL A 474 10.73 4.83 22.79
CA VAL A 474 11.74 3.80 22.51
C VAL A 474 12.98 4.14 23.34
N GLY A 475 13.45 3.22 24.17
CA GLY A 475 14.66 3.44 24.96
C GLY A 475 14.64 2.61 26.24
N GLU A 476 15.81 2.07 26.58
CA GLU A 476 15.99 1.37 27.84
C GLU A 476 15.97 2.39 28.99
N ILE A 477 15.04 2.19 29.92
CA ILE A 477 15.04 2.94 31.17
C ILE A 477 16.12 2.29 32.04
N ILE A 478 17.28 2.93 32.08
CA ILE A 478 18.44 2.48 32.88
C ILE A 478 18.36 2.94 34.34
N GLY A 479 17.40 3.80 34.66
CA GLY A 479 17.19 4.27 36.02
C GLY A 479 15.89 5.04 36.18
N LYS A 480 15.29 4.91 37.37
CA LYS A 480 14.14 5.70 37.80
C LYS A 480 14.43 6.27 39.18
N GLY A 481 14.04 7.50 39.40
CA GLY A 481 14.21 8.16 40.68
C GLY A 481 13.31 9.37 40.83
N LEU A 482 13.60 10.16 41.84
CA LEU A 482 12.88 11.37 42.17
C LEU A 482 13.40 12.53 41.30
N SER A 483 12.53 13.10 40.47
CA SER A 483 12.90 14.28 39.70
C SER A 483 12.88 15.55 40.54
N LEU A 484 13.91 16.37 40.35
CA LEU A 484 14.05 17.68 40.99
C LEU A 484 13.39 18.79 40.17
N ILE A 485 13.68 18.84 38.87
CA ILE A 485 13.19 19.89 37.95
C ILE A 485 12.58 19.23 36.73
N LYS A 486 11.37 19.68 36.36
CA LYS A 486 10.60 19.19 35.20
C LYS A 486 11.17 19.69 33.88
N ARG A 487 12.41 19.32 33.57
CA ARG A 487 13.10 19.64 32.32
C ARG A 487 13.80 18.39 31.79
N LYS A 488 13.71 18.19 30.47
CA LYS A 488 14.51 17.18 29.77
C LYS A 488 15.90 17.72 29.50
N VAL A 489 16.93 16.93 29.81
CA VAL A 489 18.32 17.28 29.54
C VAL A 489 19.05 16.09 28.97
N ARG A 490 19.95 16.38 28.03
CA ARG A 490 20.80 15.39 27.39
C ARG A 490 22.27 15.77 27.58
N GLY A 491 23.10 14.76 27.77
CA GLY A 491 24.53 14.95 27.91
C GLY A 491 25.28 13.62 27.91
N VAL A 492 26.60 13.72 27.78
CA VAL A 492 27.50 12.58 27.98
C VAL A 492 27.68 12.35 29.47
N VAL A 493 27.65 11.09 29.87
CA VAL A 493 27.89 10.67 31.25
C VAL A 493 29.30 11.06 31.65
N CYS A 494 29.40 11.70 32.81
CA CYS A 494 30.62 11.93 33.55
C CYS A 494 30.43 11.32 34.94
N LYS A 495 31.04 10.15 35.17
CA LYS A 495 31.09 9.47 36.46
C LYS A 495 32.18 10.09 37.31
N ALA A 496 31.85 10.31 38.57
CA ALA A 496 32.83 10.71 39.57
C ALA A 496 32.53 10.05 40.92
N GLU A 497 33.52 9.42 41.53
CA GLU A 497 33.41 8.90 42.89
C GLU A 497 33.60 10.01 43.95
N ASN A 498 34.39 11.02 43.61
CA ASN A 498 34.76 12.12 44.51
C ASN A 498 34.79 13.48 43.80
N TYR A 499 34.87 14.56 44.57
CA TYR A 499 34.78 15.93 44.05
C TYR A 499 35.99 16.32 43.17
N GLU A 500 37.18 15.74 43.41
CA GLU A 500 38.38 16.02 42.62
C GLU A 500 38.20 15.50 41.20
N GLU A 501 37.76 14.25 41.09
CA GLU A 501 37.44 13.61 39.83
C GLU A 501 36.30 14.33 39.09
N ALA A 502 35.24 14.74 39.79
CA ALA A 502 34.15 15.50 39.20
C ALA A 502 34.63 16.85 38.65
N ASN A 503 35.52 17.54 39.37
CA ASN A 503 36.02 18.83 38.95
C ASN A 503 36.98 18.75 37.76
N GLU A 504 37.71 17.65 37.61
CA GLU A 504 38.60 17.42 36.48
C GLU A 504 37.85 16.95 35.23
N LYS A 505 36.92 16.00 35.38
CA LYS A 505 36.25 15.35 34.24
C LYS A 505 35.06 16.11 33.68
N VAL A 506 34.33 16.88 34.49
CA VAL A 506 33.08 17.51 34.04
C VAL A 506 33.38 18.56 32.97
N THR A 507 32.67 18.44 31.85
CA THR A 507 32.72 19.38 30.74
C THR A 507 31.35 20.05 30.56
N PRO A 508 31.29 21.29 30.05
CA PRO A 508 30.03 21.95 29.77
C PRO A 508 29.14 21.08 28.88
N GLY A 509 27.93 20.76 29.37
CA GLY A 509 26.99 19.89 28.63
C GLY A 509 26.98 18.41 29.06
N SER A 510 27.88 17.97 29.96
CA SER A 510 27.87 16.60 30.48
C SER A 510 26.81 16.39 31.57
N ILE A 511 26.40 15.14 31.78
CA ILE A 511 25.55 14.74 32.90
C ILE A 511 26.45 14.12 33.97
N LEU A 512 26.48 14.74 35.15
CA LEU A 512 27.24 14.25 36.29
C LEU A 512 26.51 13.08 36.94
N VAL A 513 27.17 11.92 37.06
CA VAL A 513 26.64 10.70 37.69
C VAL A 513 27.49 10.36 38.90
N VAL A 514 26.87 10.39 40.08
CA VAL A 514 27.58 10.28 41.37
C VAL A 514 26.77 9.42 42.33
N ARG A 515 27.42 8.79 43.31
CA ARG A 515 26.67 8.09 44.38
C ARG A 515 26.00 9.10 45.32
N LYS A 516 26.72 10.14 45.71
CA LYS A 516 26.26 11.25 46.56
C LYS A 516 27.06 12.51 46.24
N THR A 517 26.57 13.68 46.66
CA THR A 517 27.33 14.94 46.57
C THR A 517 27.51 15.57 47.95
N ASP A 518 28.46 16.50 48.03
CA ASP A 518 28.64 17.43 49.14
C ASP A 518 28.98 18.83 48.58
N LYS A 519 29.27 19.78 49.49
CA LYS A 519 29.55 21.18 49.14
C LYS A 519 30.67 21.34 48.10
N ASP A 520 31.62 20.41 48.05
CA ASP A 520 32.83 20.52 47.23
C ASP A 520 32.56 20.09 45.76
N PHE A 521 31.40 19.46 45.50
CA PHE A 521 30.91 19.15 44.15
C PHE A 521 30.25 20.35 43.44
N ILE A 522 29.90 21.43 44.15
CA ILE A 522 29.18 22.58 43.58
C ILE A 522 29.84 23.08 42.27
N PRO A 523 31.17 23.32 42.19
CA PRO A 523 31.81 23.81 40.95
C PRO A 523 31.68 22.85 39.75
N SER A 524 31.58 21.55 39.99
CA SER A 524 31.32 20.55 38.94
C SER A 524 29.84 20.53 38.54
N MET A 525 28.93 20.68 39.50
CA MET A 525 27.49 20.74 39.25
C MET A 525 27.12 21.95 38.39
N GLU A 526 27.70 23.13 38.64
CA GLU A 526 27.39 24.34 37.83
C GLU A 526 27.80 24.21 36.36
N ARG A 527 28.83 23.39 36.08
CA ARG A 527 29.31 23.14 34.72
C ARG A 527 28.55 22.02 34.01
N SER A 528 27.87 21.16 34.76
CA SER A 528 27.08 20.06 34.22
C SER A 528 25.76 20.55 33.61
N ALA A 529 25.23 19.82 32.63
CA ALA A 529 23.90 20.07 32.11
C ALA A 529 22.79 19.53 33.04
N GLY A 530 23.12 18.49 33.82
CA GLY A 530 22.25 17.87 34.80
C GLY A 530 23.00 16.88 35.67
N VAL A 531 22.35 16.41 36.75
CA VAL A 531 22.96 15.50 37.73
C VAL A 531 22.08 14.28 38.01
N ILE A 532 22.70 13.12 38.21
CA ILE A 532 22.05 11.89 38.66
C ILE A 532 22.76 11.40 39.91
N SER A 533 21.98 11.08 40.95
CA SER A 533 22.52 10.51 42.18
C SER A 533 21.77 9.28 42.66
N GLU A 534 22.51 8.35 43.27
CA GLU A 534 21.95 7.21 44.02
C GLU A 534 21.37 7.61 45.38
N GLU A 535 21.74 8.79 45.89
CA GLU A 535 21.27 9.31 47.18
C GLU A 535 19.78 9.66 47.12
N GLU A 536 18.98 9.13 48.03
CA GLU A 536 17.53 9.31 48.04
C GLU A 536 17.06 10.55 48.83
N GLY A 537 15.93 11.12 48.41
CA GLY A 537 15.16 12.13 49.16
C GLY A 537 15.36 13.58 48.71
N PHE A 538 14.32 14.41 48.90
CA PHE A 538 14.37 15.84 48.59
C PHE A 538 15.33 16.65 49.47
N SER A 539 15.68 16.11 50.64
CA SER A 539 16.55 16.76 51.61
C SER A 539 18.03 16.41 51.44
N CYS A 540 18.38 15.54 50.47
CA CYS A 540 19.77 15.20 50.23
C CYS A 540 20.52 16.39 49.61
N HIS A 541 21.84 16.43 49.81
CA HIS A 541 22.64 17.56 49.33
C HIS A 541 22.48 17.74 47.82
N THR A 542 22.49 16.64 47.06
CA THR A 542 22.31 16.66 45.61
C THR A 542 20.99 17.31 45.20
N ALA A 543 19.90 17.00 45.91
CA ALA A 543 18.59 17.55 45.63
C ALA A 543 18.52 19.05 45.91
N VAL A 544 18.97 19.48 47.10
CA VAL A 544 18.92 20.88 47.54
C VAL A 544 19.78 21.76 46.63
N ALA A 545 21.04 21.38 46.41
CA ALA A 545 21.95 22.16 45.57
C ALA A 545 21.45 22.29 44.13
N SER A 546 20.92 21.21 43.55
CA SER A 546 20.39 21.24 42.18
C SER A 546 19.15 22.12 42.05
N LEU A 547 18.26 22.11 43.04
CA LEU A 547 17.08 22.96 43.06
C LEU A 547 17.45 24.45 43.17
N ASP A 548 18.37 24.79 44.06
CA ASP A 548 18.84 26.17 44.26
C ASP A 548 19.51 26.74 42.99
N MET A 549 20.24 25.90 42.27
CA MET A 549 20.96 26.27 41.05
C MET A 549 20.11 26.19 39.77
N GLY A 550 18.89 25.64 39.86
CA GLY A 550 18.06 25.38 38.67
C GLY A 550 18.63 24.28 37.75
N LEU A 551 19.46 23.38 38.29
CA LEU A 551 20.08 22.28 37.57
C LEU A 551 19.14 21.07 37.53
N PRO A 552 18.74 20.57 36.34
CA PRO A 552 17.90 19.39 36.25
C PRO A 552 18.61 18.16 36.78
N GLY A 553 17.93 17.41 37.64
CA GLY A 553 18.49 16.17 38.17
C GLY A 553 17.44 15.17 38.60
N ILE A 554 17.91 13.93 38.75
CA ILE A 554 17.13 12.81 39.28
C ILE A 554 17.95 12.16 40.39
N VAL A 555 17.39 12.11 41.58
CA VAL A 555 18.02 11.52 42.78
C VAL A 555 17.34 10.21 43.16
N GLY A 556 18.00 9.37 43.94
CA GLY A 556 17.48 8.03 44.30
C GLY A 556 17.44 7.04 43.13
N VAL A 557 18.36 7.16 42.17
CA VAL A 557 18.45 6.23 41.05
C VAL A 557 19.38 5.08 41.42
N SER A 558 18.86 4.11 42.15
CA SER A 558 19.65 2.99 42.69
C SER A 558 20.40 2.21 41.60
N GLY A 559 21.71 2.01 41.79
CA GLY A 559 22.57 1.20 40.94
C GLY A 559 22.99 1.86 39.62
N ILE A 560 22.59 3.12 39.38
CA ILE A 560 22.92 3.81 38.13
C ILE A 560 24.42 4.02 37.98
N PHE A 561 25.15 4.24 39.09
CA PHE A 561 26.58 4.53 39.04
C PHE A 561 27.35 3.34 38.46
N ASP A 562 26.90 2.12 38.76
CA ASP A 562 27.50 0.88 38.27
C ASP A 562 26.96 0.48 36.89
N THR A 563 25.79 0.99 36.50
CA THR A 563 25.11 0.64 35.23
C THR A 563 25.64 1.42 34.02
N VAL A 564 26.08 2.67 34.21
CA VAL A 564 26.56 3.53 33.11
C VAL A 564 28.09 3.62 33.09
N GLU A 565 28.66 4.02 31.95
CA GLU A 565 30.09 4.30 31.80
C GLU A 565 30.37 5.72 31.32
N ASP A 566 31.57 6.22 31.62
CA ASP A 566 32.04 7.52 31.13
C ASP A 566 31.93 7.62 29.61
N GLY A 567 31.39 8.74 29.12
CA GLY A 567 31.19 9.01 27.69
C GLY A 567 29.92 8.40 27.09
N MET A 568 29.15 7.60 27.83
CA MET A 568 27.82 7.16 27.38
C MET A 568 26.89 8.35 27.21
N LEU A 569 26.07 8.35 26.16
CA LEU A 569 25.08 9.39 25.96
C LEU A 569 23.77 8.98 26.64
N ILE A 570 23.26 9.81 27.55
CA ILE A 570 21.99 9.55 28.25
C ILE A 570 21.06 10.75 28.19
N THR A 571 19.77 10.50 28.46
CA THR A 571 18.76 11.54 28.57
C THR A 571 18.09 11.47 29.94
N LEU A 572 18.14 12.57 30.69
CA LEU A 572 17.37 12.82 31.90
C LEU A 572 15.98 13.32 31.52
N ASP A 573 14.93 12.56 31.86
CA ASP A 573 13.56 13.03 31.78
C ASP A 573 13.07 13.48 33.17
N GLY A 574 13.26 14.76 33.47
CA GLY A 574 12.78 15.36 34.71
C GLY A 574 11.25 15.49 34.79
N ILE A 575 10.50 15.25 33.72
CA ILE A 575 9.03 15.24 33.79
C ILE A 575 8.56 13.91 34.39
N ARG A 576 9.20 12.81 33.99
CA ARG A 576 8.84 11.44 34.40
C ARG A 576 9.71 10.87 35.53
N GLY A 577 10.84 11.49 35.83
CA GLY A 577 11.81 10.98 36.81
C GLY A 577 12.53 9.72 36.34
N VAL A 578 12.85 9.63 35.05
CA VAL A 578 13.53 8.47 34.46
C VAL A 578 14.77 8.88 33.66
N VAL A 579 15.73 7.96 33.60
CA VAL A 579 16.97 8.08 32.83
C VAL A 579 16.91 7.09 31.68
N TYR A 580 17.08 7.59 30.46
CA TYR A 580 17.09 6.79 29.24
C TYR A 580 18.51 6.61 28.71
N LEU A 581 18.83 5.40 28.25
CA LEU A 581 20.04 5.14 27.47
C LEU A 581 19.87 5.69 26.03
N GLY A 582 20.79 6.53 25.59
CA GLY A 582 20.79 7.10 24.25
C GLY A 582 20.02 8.42 24.10
N ARG A 583 19.60 8.71 22.86
CA ARG A 583 18.78 9.89 22.56
C ARG A 583 17.38 9.63 23.13
N SER A 584 16.75 10.63 23.74
CA SER A 584 15.29 10.72 23.93
C SER A 584 14.95 12.18 23.68
N GLN A 585 13.98 12.45 22.79
CA GLN A 585 13.61 13.82 22.43
C GLN A 585 12.76 14.49 23.52
#